data_AF-A0A4Y2BHN7-F1
#
_entry.id   AF-A0A4Y2BHN7-F1
#
_cell.length_a   1.000
_cell.length_b   1.000
_cell.length_c   1.000
_cell.angle_alpha   90.00
_cell.angle_beta   90.00
_cell.angle_gamma   90.00
#
_symmetry.space_group_name_H-M   'P 1'
#
loop_
_entity.id
_entity.type
_entity.pdbx_description
1 polymer ?
#
loop_
_entity_poly.entity_id
_entity_poly.type
_entity_poly.pdbx_seq_one_letter_code
_entity_poly.pdbx_strand_id
1 'polypeptide(L)'
;MPQSRATQSSQQHEARSEASRVRIIELRQFLSYSDRNEQHDNNRLPIQMNRLNQLVKLDRITFHYNSEIEYSLHPVMVVESMSKVCTNCNTIKVKNEAPGMCCLNDKVKFPPLT
;
A
#
# COMPACT_ATOMS: atom_id res chain seq x y z
N MET A 1 6.99 -8.99 31.39
CA MET A 1 7.03 -7.61 30.83
C MET A 1 7.87 -7.62 29.56
N PRO A 2 7.31 -7.47 28.35
CA PRO A 2 8.12 -7.38 27.14
C PRO A 2 8.82 -6.01 27.11
N GLN A 3 10.15 -5.99 27.07
CA GLN A 3 10.95 -4.76 27.02
C GLN A 3 10.70 -4.03 25.68
N SER A 4 10.39 -2.73 25.77
CA SER A 4 10.21 -1.85 24.61
C SER A 4 11.43 -1.87 23.69
N ARG A 5 11.19 -2.08 22.38
CA ARG A 5 12.23 -2.13 21.34
C ARG A 5 13.03 -0.83 21.21
N ALA A 6 12.44 0.29 21.63
CA ALA A 6 12.99 1.63 21.52
C ALA A 6 14.17 1.91 22.47
N THR A 7 14.35 1.13 23.54
CA THR A 7 15.42 1.32 24.54
C THR A 7 16.47 0.20 24.52
N GLN A 8 16.49 -0.60 23.45
CA GLN A 8 17.34 -1.76 23.34
C GLN A 8 18.80 -1.36 23.09
N SER A 9 19.75 -1.94 23.84
CA SER A 9 21.18 -1.75 23.57
C SER A 9 21.60 -2.48 22.28
N SER A 10 22.70 -2.04 21.68
CA SER A 10 23.24 -2.67 20.45
C SER A 10 23.49 -4.18 20.62
N GLN A 11 24.07 -4.60 21.74
CA GLN A 11 24.30 -6.01 22.05
C GLN A 11 23.01 -6.82 22.19
N GLN A 12 21.97 -6.24 22.82
CA GLN A 12 20.68 -6.90 22.92
C GLN A 12 19.99 -7.00 21.55
N HIS A 13 20.15 -5.98 20.70
CA HIS A 13 19.61 -5.99 19.34
C HIS A 13 20.27 -7.11 18.51
N GLU A 14 21.59 -7.23 18.60
CA GLU A 14 22.36 -8.25 17.91
C GLU A 14 22.04 -9.66 18.40
N ALA A 15 21.99 -9.88 19.72
CA ALA A 15 21.55 -11.15 20.30
C ALA A 15 20.13 -11.55 19.86
N ARG A 16 19.21 -10.57 19.74
CA ARG A 16 17.85 -10.80 19.25
C ARG A 16 17.82 -11.13 17.75
N SER A 17 18.64 -10.44 16.95
CA SER A 17 18.78 -10.70 15.52
C SER A 17 19.29 -12.13 15.30
N GLU A 18 20.32 -12.53 16.05
CA GLU A 18 20.89 -13.87 15.94
C GLU A 18 19.92 -14.96 16.42
N ALA A 19 19.23 -14.75 17.55
CA ALA A 19 18.17 -15.65 18.00
C ALA A 19 17.02 -15.76 16.99
N SER A 20 16.77 -14.72 16.19
CA SER A 20 15.77 -14.76 15.12
C SER A 20 16.29 -15.49 13.88
N ARG A 21 17.58 -15.33 13.53
CA ARG A 21 18.24 -16.10 12.47
C ARG A 21 18.20 -17.60 12.78
N VAL A 22 18.60 -18.00 13.98
CA VAL A 22 18.64 -19.41 14.40
C VAL A 22 17.24 -20.02 14.34
N ARG A 23 16.22 -19.35 14.89
CA ARG A 23 14.83 -19.83 14.82
C ARG A 23 14.33 -20.02 13.38
N ILE A 24 14.67 -19.12 12.46
CA ILE A 24 14.30 -19.27 11.05
C ILE A 24 15.03 -20.46 10.41
N ILE A 25 16.29 -20.69 10.74
CA ILE A 25 17.06 -21.84 10.24
C ILE A 25 16.44 -23.15 10.73
N GLU A 26 16.11 -23.25 12.01
CA GLU A 26 15.44 -24.43 12.59
C GLU A 26 14.08 -24.67 11.94
N LEU A 27 13.24 -23.63 11.82
CA LEU A 27 11.96 -23.73 11.11
C LEU A 27 12.15 -24.23 9.67
N ARG A 28 13.17 -23.75 8.95
CA ARG A 28 13.49 -24.22 7.59
C ARG A 28 13.96 -25.68 7.53
N GLN A 29 14.54 -26.21 8.60
CA GLN A 29 14.95 -27.62 8.68
C GLN A 29 13.75 -28.54 8.90
N PHE A 30 12.72 -28.09 9.63
CA PHE A 30 11.51 -28.87 9.90
C PHE A 30 10.42 -28.75 8.83
N LEU A 31 10.50 -27.75 7.94
CA LEU A 31 9.56 -27.62 6.82
C LEU A 31 9.78 -28.73 5.78
N SER A 32 8.69 -29.38 5.37
CA SER A 32 8.74 -30.39 4.32
C SER A 32 9.11 -29.77 2.97
N TYR A 33 9.47 -30.60 1.99
CA TYR A 33 9.77 -30.10 0.64
C TYR A 33 8.56 -29.38 0.00
N SER A 34 7.33 -29.85 0.25
CA SER A 34 6.11 -29.21 -0.22
C SER A 34 5.88 -27.86 0.45
N ASP A 35 6.05 -27.75 1.78
CA ASP A 35 5.83 -26.50 2.51
C ASP A 35 6.81 -25.41 2.07
N ARG A 36 8.05 -25.80 1.74
CA ARG A 36 9.07 -24.89 1.21
C ARG A 36 8.67 -24.34 -0.16
N ASN A 37 8.18 -25.18 -1.06
CA ASN A 37 7.74 -24.75 -2.39
C ASN A 37 6.51 -23.86 -2.30
N GLU A 38 5.54 -24.22 -1.46
CA GLU A 38 4.32 -23.46 -1.25
C GLU A 38 4.63 -22.06 -0.67
N GLN A 39 5.52 -21.96 0.31
CA GLN A 39 5.95 -20.66 0.83
C GLN A 39 6.74 -19.84 -0.20
N HIS A 40 7.53 -20.49 -1.04
CA HIS A 40 8.30 -19.84 -2.10
C HIS A 40 7.39 -19.31 -3.22
N ASP A 41 6.34 -20.04 -3.58
CA ASP A 41 5.35 -19.66 -4.57
C ASP A 41 4.43 -18.55 -4.04
N ASN A 42 3.95 -18.67 -2.80
CA ASN A 42 3.16 -17.64 -2.13
C ASN A 42 3.90 -16.30 -2.02
N ASN A 43 5.24 -16.31 -1.88
CA ASN A 43 6.03 -15.08 -1.89
C ASN A 43 6.41 -14.60 -3.30
N ARG A 44 6.45 -15.49 -4.30
CA ARG A 44 6.79 -15.12 -5.69
C ARG A 44 5.65 -14.43 -6.40
N LEU A 45 4.43 -14.94 -6.28
CA LEU A 45 3.26 -14.40 -6.99
C LEU A 45 3.02 -12.91 -6.69
N PRO A 46 3.04 -12.44 -5.42
CA PRO A 46 2.85 -11.02 -5.10
C PRO A 46 3.99 -10.13 -5.58
N ILE A 47 5.25 -10.62 -5.54
CA ILE A 47 6.41 -9.87 -6.04
C ILE A 47 6.32 -9.72 -7.56
N GLN A 48 5.89 -10.77 -8.25
CA GLN A 48 5.74 -10.78 -9.70
C GLN A 48 4.58 -9.88 -10.15
N MET A 49 3.43 -9.94 -9.48
CA MET A 49 2.31 -9.02 -9.71
C MET A 49 2.68 -7.57 -9.45
N ASN A 50 3.41 -7.27 -8.36
CA ASN A 50 3.89 -5.92 -8.11
C ASN A 50 4.78 -5.39 -9.25
N ARG A 51 5.65 -6.22 -9.83
CA ARG A 51 6.48 -5.82 -10.97
C ARG A 51 5.69 -5.61 -12.24
N LEU A 52 4.71 -6.46 -12.53
CA LEU A 52 3.83 -6.30 -13.70
C LEU A 52 2.97 -5.04 -13.56
N ASN A 53 2.42 -4.79 -12.37
CA ASN A 53 1.64 -3.60 -12.07
C ASN A 53 2.47 -2.32 -12.22
N GLN A 54 3.78 -2.34 -11.90
CA GLN A 54 4.70 -1.20 -12.11
C GLN A 54 4.91 -0.83 -13.59
N LEU A 55 4.65 -1.74 -14.53
CA LEU A 55 4.82 -1.49 -15.97
C LEU A 55 3.57 -0.88 -16.62
N VAL A 56 2.46 -0.81 -15.89
CA VAL A 56 1.19 -0.31 -16.41
C VAL A 56 1.29 1.21 -16.58
N LYS A 57 1.16 1.68 -17.82
CA LYS A 57 1.04 3.12 -18.08
C LYS A 57 -0.34 3.60 -17.62
N LEU A 58 -0.37 4.55 -16.68
CA LEU A 58 -1.61 5.12 -16.15
C LEU A 58 -2.21 6.24 -17.03
N ASP A 59 -1.58 6.58 -18.15
CA ASP A 59 -2.08 7.62 -19.05
C ASP A 59 -3.47 7.27 -19.58
N ARG A 60 -4.46 8.12 -19.28
CA ARG A 60 -5.87 7.97 -19.69
C ARG A 60 -6.53 6.68 -19.19
N ILE A 61 -6.00 6.07 -18.13
CA ILE A 61 -6.49 4.79 -17.63
C ILE A 61 -7.95 4.81 -17.17
N THR A 62 -8.45 5.97 -16.76
CA THR A 62 -9.87 6.17 -16.44
C THR A 62 -10.79 5.86 -17.62
N PHE A 63 -10.32 6.00 -18.86
CA PHE A 63 -11.07 5.67 -20.07
C PHE A 63 -10.88 4.22 -20.54
N HIS A 64 -9.84 3.54 -20.03
CA HIS A 64 -9.44 2.19 -20.43
C HIS A 64 -9.21 1.31 -19.20
N TYR A 65 -10.15 1.33 -18.26
CA TYR A 65 -10.05 0.57 -17.03
C TYR A 65 -10.04 -0.93 -17.31
N ASN A 66 -8.95 -1.61 -16.92
CA ASN A 66 -8.87 -3.07 -16.91
C ASN A 66 -9.00 -3.60 -15.48
N SER A 67 -10.04 -4.39 -15.20
CA SER A 67 -10.33 -4.97 -13.88
C SER A 67 -9.36 -6.06 -13.42
N GLU A 68 -8.54 -6.62 -14.32
CA GLU A 68 -7.53 -7.63 -13.99
C GLU A 68 -6.27 -7.01 -13.35
N ILE A 69 -6.13 -5.68 -13.40
CA ILE A 69 -4.97 -4.97 -12.87
C ILE A 69 -5.30 -4.45 -11.48
N GLU A 70 -4.45 -4.77 -10.51
CA GLU A 70 -4.57 -4.28 -9.15
C GLU A 70 -3.90 -2.90 -9.00
N TYR A 71 -4.63 -1.84 -9.42
CA TYR A 71 -4.11 -0.46 -9.39
C TYR A 71 -3.75 0.06 -8.00
N SER A 72 -4.36 -0.47 -6.94
CA SER A 72 -4.05 -0.12 -5.55
C SER A 72 -2.59 -0.40 -5.17
N LEU A 73 -1.94 -1.33 -5.88
CA LEU A 73 -0.52 -1.67 -5.67
C LEU A 73 0.43 -0.84 -6.54
N HIS A 74 -0.09 -0.02 -7.45
CA HIS A 74 0.73 0.79 -8.33
C HIS A 74 1.48 1.88 -7.53
N PRO A 75 2.81 2.06 -7.68
CA PRO A 75 3.60 2.97 -6.82
C PRO A 75 3.13 4.44 -6.83
N VAL A 76 2.52 4.86 -7.93
CA VAL A 76 2.02 6.23 -8.14
C VAL A 76 0.58 6.41 -7.65
N MET A 77 -0.17 5.31 -7.45
CA MET A 77 -1.55 5.37 -6.96
C MET A 77 -1.54 5.57 -5.45
N VAL A 78 -1.70 6.81 -5.02
CA VAL A 78 -1.88 7.14 -3.59
C VAL A 78 -3.37 7.37 -3.35
N VAL A 79 -4.03 6.41 -2.70
CA VAL A 79 -5.38 6.61 -2.16
C VAL A 79 -5.23 7.38 -0.86
N GLU A 80 -5.26 8.71 -0.95
CA GLU A 80 -5.18 9.57 0.22
C GLU A 80 -6.43 9.45 1.11
N SER A 81 -6.27 9.65 2.41
CA SER A 81 -7.39 9.70 3.34
C SER A 81 -8.18 11.00 3.21
N MET A 82 -9.50 10.88 3.36
CA MET A 82 -10.42 12.02 3.42
C MET A 82 -10.19 12.78 4.73
N SER A 83 -9.49 13.90 4.66
CA SER A 83 -9.03 14.64 5.85
C SER A 83 -9.22 16.15 5.72
N LYS A 84 -9.46 16.67 4.51
CA LYS A 84 -9.74 18.09 4.30
C LYS A 84 -11.24 18.35 4.35
N VAL A 85 -11.65 19.43 4.97
CA VAL A 85 -13.03 19.92 4.87
C VAL A 85 -13.15 20.81 3.64
N CYS A 86 -14.18 20.60 2.83
CA CYS A 86 -14.50 21.43 1.68
C CYS A 86 -15.08 22.77 2.15
N THR A 87 -14.53 23.87 1.65
CA THR A 87 -14.99 25.24 1.96
C THR A 87 -16.39 25.54 1.43
N ASN A 88 -16.83 24.84 0.39
CA ASN A 88 -18.08 25.16 -0.30
C ASN A 88 -19.29 24.42 0.30
N CYS A 89 -19.09 23.20 0.80
CA CYS A 89 -20.18 22.35 1.28
C CYS A 89 -19.95 21.75 2.66
N ASN A 90 -18.83 22.06 3.33
CA ASN A 90 -18.44 21.56 4.65
C ASN A 90 -18.40 20.02 4.75
N THR A 91 -18.25 19.31 3.63
CA THR A 91 -18.04 17.85 3.62
C THR A 91 -16.56 17.52 3.69
N ILE A 92 -16.22 16.35 4.23
CA ILE A 92 -14.84 15.84 4.22
C ILE A 92 -14.53 15.37 2.80
N LYS A 93 -13.33 15.70 2.31
CA LYS A 93 -12.85 15.48 0.95
C LYS A 93 -11.39 15.05 0.94
N VAL A 94 -10.92 14.53 -0.20
CA VAL A 94 -9.48 14.22 -0.39
C VAL A 94 -8.66 15.49 -0.60
N LYS A 95 -7.36 15.44 -0.25
CA LYS A 95 -6.52 16.65 -0.13
C LYS A 95 -6.38 17.40 -1.46
N ASN A 96 -6.27 16.64 -2.55
CA ASN A 96 -6.02 17.10 -3.91
C ASN A 96 -7.25 16.91 -4.82
N GLU A 97 -8.44 16.76 -4.23
CA GLU A 97 -9.68 16.67 -4.98
C GLU A 97 -9.96 17.96 -5.74
N ALA A 98 -10.41 17.85 -6.99
CA ALA A 98 -10.83 19.01 -7.77
C ALA A 98 -11.94 19.78 -7.03
N PRO A 99 -11.90 21.13 -7.03
CA PRO A 99 -12.92 21.93 -6.36
C PRO A 99 -14.31 21.53 -6.83
N GLY A 100 -15.18 21.22 -5.88
CA GLY A 100 -16.57 20.93 -6.15
C GLY A 100 -16.96 19.49 -6.39
N MET A 101 -16.02 18.55 -6.50
CA MET A 101 -16.32 17.13 -6.67
C MET A 101 -17.12 16.53 -5.49
N CYS A 102 -16.80 16.93 -4.25
CA CYS A 102 -17.51 16.53 -3.04
C CYS A 102 -18.81 17.34 -2.77
N CYS A 103 -19.12 18.31 -3.62
CA CYS A 103 -20.28 19.16 -3.47
C CYS A 103 -21.46 18.52 -4.20
N LEU A 104 -22.55 18.21 -3.47
CA LEU A 104 -23.83 17.94 -4.12
C LEU A 104 -24.20 19.14 -5.00
N ASN A 105 -24.79 18.86 -6.17
CA ASN A 105 -25.14 19.84 -7.21
C ASN A 105 -25.61 21.18 -6.61
N ASP A 106 -25.15 22.29 -7.18
CA ASP A 106 -25.45 23.71 -6.86
C ASP A 106 -24.57 24.43 -5.83
N LYS A 107 -23.64 23.75 -5.14
CA LYS A 107 -22.72 24.44 -4.18
C LYS A 107 -21.41 24.94 -4.80
N VAL A 108 -21.20 24.73 -6.11
CA VAL A 108 -19.95 25.07 -6.80
C VAL A 108 -20.26 26.09 -7.88
N LYS A 109 -19.77 27.32 -7.71
CA LYS A 109 -19.75 28.30 -8.80
C LYS A 109 -18.51 28.00 -9.66
N PHE A 110 -18.71 27.34 -10.80
CA PHE A 110 -17.65 27.20 -11.79
C PHE A 110 -17.36 28.56 -12.43
N PRO A 111 -16.09 28.92 -12.67
CA PRO A 111 -15.75 30.06 -13.51
C PRO A 111 -16.38 29.89 -14.91
N PRO A 112 -16.77 30.97 -15.58
CA PRO A 112 -17.26 30.89 -16.95
C PRO A 112 -16.18 30.27 -17.85
N LEU A 113 -16.59 29.31 -18.69
CA LEU A 113 -15.74 28.82 -19.78
C LEU A 113 -15.59 29.97 -20.77
N THR A 114 -14.35 30.42 -20.97
CA THR A 114 -14.00 31.45 -21.97
C THR A 114 -13.56 30.78 -23.26
#